data_AF-A0AAD9KNZ2-F1
#
_entry.id   AF-A0AAD9KNZ2-F1
#
_cell.length_a   1.000
_cell.length_b   1.000
_cell.length_c   1.000
_cell.angle_alpha   90.00
_cell.angle_beta   90.00
_cell.angle_gamma   90.00
#
_symmetry.space_group_name_H-M   'P 1'
#
loop_
_entity.id
_entity.type
_entity.pdbx_description
1 polymer ?
#
loop_
_entity_poly.entity_id
_entity_poly.type
_entity_poly.pdbx_seq_one_letter_code
_entity_poly.pdbx_strand_id
1 'polypeptide(L)'
;MATPTTRSPHLVEELETAFQNCLSVLTSQEQYSVSDSDEVKTSVELSIQKFLDVAKQLECCFLQKRLLLSIHKPEQIIKEDISELKQELQHKEALIEKHYKKLHDWQSIMNRIQSGQLPEMVSGLTARQQPQPAPQMPQQMPANPSQAMPPPSQMAAHAAYTQGPLASLEQTTSNIGMMERQ
;
A
#
# COMPACT_ATOMS: atom_id res chain seq x y z
N MET A 1 -19.70 -30.70 -4.21
CA MET A 1 -19.09 -29.63 -3.40
C MET A 1 -19.22 -30.03 -1.95
N ALA A 2 -18.11 -30.34 -1.27
CA ALA A 2 -18.11 -30.71 0.14
C ALA A 2 -17.51 -29.56 0.95
N THR A 3 -18.32 -28.97 1.83
CA THR A 3 -17.87 -28.03 2.85
C THR A 3 -16.96 -28.77 3.85
N PRO A 4 -15.77 -28.26 4.20
CA PRO A 4 -14.93 -28.92 5.19
C PRO A 4 -15.54 -28.66 6.57
N THR A 5 -16.11 -29.72 7.15
CA THR A 5 -16.64 -29.77 8.50
C THR A 5 -15.59 -29.27 9.50
N THR A 6 -15.95 -28.24 10.24
CA THR A 6 -15.18 -27.61 11.33
C THR A 6 -14.96 -28.59 12.49
N ARG A 7 -14.10 -29.60 12.33
CA ARG A 7 -13.66 -30.48 13.44
C ARG A 7 -12.47 -29.91 14.23
N SER A 8 -12.36 -28.57 14.28
CA SER A 8 -11.12 -27.86 14.66
C SER A 8 -11.09 -27.06 15.96
N PRO A 9 -12.16 -26.90 16.78
CA PRO A 9 -12.01 -26.05 17.98
C PRO A 9 -11.26 -26.74 19.13
N HIS A 10 -11.24 -28.08 19.20
CA HIS A 10 -10.77 -28.81 20.39
C HIS A 10 -9.52 -29.70 20.14
N LEU A 11 -8.90 -29.68 18.95
CA LEU A 11 -7.71 -30.51 18.68
C LEU A 11 -6.51 -30.18 19.59
N VAL A 12 -6.39 -28.91 20.00
CA VAL A 12 -5.35 -28.47 20.93
C VAL A 12 -5.62 -29.01 22.34
N GLU A 13 -6.87 -28.94 22.79
CA GLU A 13 -7.31 -29.49 24.09
C GLU A 13 -7.22 -31.03 24.10
N GLU A 14 -7.51 -31.70 22.97
CA GLU A 14 -7.29 -33.15 22.80
C GLU A 14 -5.81 -33.52 22.84
N LEU A 15 -4.94 -32.70 22.24
CA LEU A 15 -3.49 -32.92 22.26
C LEU A 15 -2.96 -32.76 23.68
N GLU A 16 -3.38 -31.71 24.37
CA GLU A 16 -3.02 -31.45 25.76
C GLU A 16 -3.47 -32.60 26.67
N THR A 17 -4.71 -33.05 26.51
CA THR A 17 -5.25 -34.20 27.25
C THR A 17 -4.47 -35.48 26.95
N ALA A 18 -4.13 -35.75 25.68
CA ALA A 18 -3.34 -36.91 25.31
C ALA A 18 -1.92 -36.86 25.91
N PHE A 19 -1.30 -35.67 25.92
CA PHE A 19 0.00 -35.44 26.53
C PHE A 19 -0.02 -35.65 28.05
N GLN A 20 -1.01 -35.08 28.74
CA GLN A 20 -1.18 -35.27 30.19
C GLN A 20 -1.39 -36.74 30.55
N ASN A 21 -2.15 -37.49 29.73
CA ASN A 21 -2.33 -38.94 29.92
C ASN A 21 -1.01 -39.70 29.76
N CYS A 22 -0.20 -39.42 28.73
CA CYS A 22 1.14 -40.01 28.58
C CYS A 22 2.00 -39.75 29.82
N LEU A 23 2.02 -38.50 30.30
CA LEU A 23 2.81 -38.11 31.45
C LEU A 23 2.33 -38.80 32.74
N SER A 24 1.01 -38.94 32.91
CA SER A 24 0.42 -39.62 34.06
C SER A 24 0.81 -41.09 34.11
N VAL A 25 0.76 -41.80 32.98
CA VAL A 25 1.14 -43.23 32.93
C VAL A 25 2.63 -43.41 33.23
N LEU A 26 3.49 -42.46 32.84
CA LEU A 26 4.93 -42.51 33.09
C LEU A 26 5.34 -42.11 34.52
N THR A 27 4.53 -41.31 35.21
CA THR A 27 4.86 -40.77 36.54
C THR A 27 4.11 -41.44 37.70
N SER A 28 3.11 -42.28 37.41
CA SER A 28 2.40 -43.07 38.42
C SER A 28 3.33 -44.14 38.99
N GLN A 29 3.82 -43.90 40.21
CA GLN A 29 4.92 -44.65 40.83
C GLN A 29 4.46 -45.83 41.70
N GLU A 30 3.17 -46.13 41.75
CA GLU A 30 2.61 -47.13 42.67
C GLU A 30 2.20 -48.41 41.94
N GLN A 31 2.77 -49.52 42.42
CA GLN A 31 2.43 -50.92 42.13
C GLN A 31 3.11 -51.48 40.88
N TYR A 32 4.25 -52.15 41.07
CA TYR A 32 4.78 -53.06 40.04
C TYR A 32 5.02 -54.43 40.67
N SER A 33 4.12 -55.36 40.38
CA SER A 33 4.43 -56.80 40.38
C SER A 33 4.92 -57.21 38.98
N VAL A 34 5.59 -58.35 38.82
CA VAL A 34 6.10 -58.81 37.50
C VAL A 34 4.98 -58.96 36.46
N SER A 35 3.74 -59.27 36.87
CA SER A 35 2.57 -59.33 35.98
C SER A 35 2.02 -57.95 35.57
N ASP A 36 2.31 -56.91 36.35
CA ASP A 36 1.90 -55.52 36.09
C ASP A 36 2.77 -54.86 35.02
N SER A 37 4.01 -55.34 34.86
CA SER A 37 5.00 -54.75 33.94
C SER A 37 4.57 -54.76 32.47
N ASP A 38 3.90 -55.83 32.02
CA ASP A 38 3.43 -55.93 30.62
C ASP A 38 2.16 -55.10 30.37
N GLU A 39 1.29 -54.98 31.37
CA GLU A 39 0.10 -54.13 31.31
C GLU A 39 0.48 -52.65 31.27
N VAL A 40 1.43 -52.26 32.13
CA VAL A 40 1.97 -50.89 32.18
C VAL A 40 2.67 -50.56 30.86
N LYS A 41 3.48 -51.47 30.33
CA LYS A 41 4.15 -51.27 29.03
C LYS A 41 3.12 -51.06 27.91
N THR A 42 2.08 -51.89 27.86
CA THR A 42 1.00 -51.75 26.89
C THR A 42 0.26 -50.41 27.04
N SER A 43 -0.02 -49.99 28.27
CA SER A 43 -0.66 -48.70 28.57
C SER A 43 0.17 -47.50 28.11
N VAL A 44 1.49 -47.54 28.34
CA VAL A 44 2.43 -46.52 27.84
C VAL A 44 2.39 -46.46 26.31
N GLU A 45 2.50 -47.60 25.63
CA GLU A 45 2.49 -47.68 24.17
C GLU A 45 1.19 -47.12 23.57
N LEU A 46 0.03 -47.46 24.16
CA LEU A 46 -1.27 -46.93 23.74
C LEU A 46 -1.40 -45.42 23.96
N SER A 47 -0.89 -44.90 25.09
CA SER A 47 -0.92 -43.47 25.38
C SER A 47 -0.08 -42.68 24.37
N ILE A 48 1.13 -43.16 24.07
CA ILE A 48 2.04 -42.56 23.08
C ILE A 48 1.40 -42.59 21.69
N GLN A 49 0.82 -43.73 21.29
CA GLN A 49 0.16 -43.86 20.00
C GLN A 49 -0.99 -42.84 19.85
N LYS A 50 -1.83 -42.71 20.88
CA LYS A 50 -2.93 -41.74 20.90
C LYS A 50 -2.41 -40.29 20.80
N PHE A 51 -1.35 -39.95 21.52
CA PHE A 51 -0.73 -38.63 21.42
C PHE A 51 -0.20 -38.34 20.01
N LEU A 52 0.49 -39.30 19.39
CA LEU A 52 1.01 -39.18 18.03
C LEU A 52 -0.11 -39.01 17.00
N ASP A 53 -1.23 -39.73 17.17
CA ASP A 53 -2.37 -39.63 16.25
C ASP A 53 -3.08 -38.27 16.35
N VAL A 54 -3.20 -37.71 17.55
CA VAL A 54 -3.76 -36.36 17.74
C VAL A 54 -2.78 -35.29 17.22
N ALA A 55 -1.48 -35.45 17.45
CA ALA A 55 -0.46 -34.55 16.93
C ALA A 55 -0.47 -34.50 15.40
N LYS A 56 -0.56 -35.65 14.72
CA LYS A 56 -0.71 -35.74 13.26
C LYS A 56 -1.99 -35.07 12.77
N GLN A 57 -3.11 -35.26 13.47
CA GLN A 57 -4.38 -34.59 13.13
C GLN A 57 -4.27 -33.07 13.26
N LEU A 58 -3.59 -32.58 14.30
CA LEU A 58 -3.34 -31.15 14.49
C LEU A 58 -2.44 -30.58 13.38
N GLU A 59 -1.37 -31.28 13.01
CA GLU A 59 -0.50 -30.90 11.89
C GLU A 59 -1.29 -30.81 10.57
N CYS A 60 -2.08 -31.83 10.24
CA CYS A 60 -2.96 -31.82 9.07
C CYS A 60 -3.92 -30.63 9.09
N CYS A 61 -4.49 -30.31 10.25
CA CYS A 61 -5.38 -29.17 10.41
C CYS A 61 -4.66 -27.83 10.10
N PHE A 62 -3.45 -27.65 10.61
CA PHE A 62 -2.65 -26.46 10.32
C PHE A 62 -2.27 -26.35 8.83
N LEU A 63 -1.87 -27.46 8.21
CA LEU A 63 -1.58 -27.50 6.78
C LEU A 63 -2.79 -27.13 5.93
N GLN A 64 -3.97 -27.66 6.27
CA GLN A 64 -5.22 -27.36 5.57
C GLN A 64 -5.62 -25.89 5.73
N LYS A 65 -5.52 -25.32 6.94
CA LYS A 65 -5.78 -23.88 7.18
C LYS A 65 -4.79 -23.01 6.39
N ARG A 66 -3.51 -23.37 6.36
CA ARG A 66 -2.48 -22.66 5.59
C ARG A 66 -2.78 -22.69 4.08
N LEU A 67 -3.18 -23.84 3.55
CA LEU A 67 -3.59 -23.96 2.15
C LEU A 67 -4.79 -23.07 1.83
N LEU A 68 -5.83 -23.10 2.68
CA LEU A 68 -7.01 -22.26 2.50
C LEU A 68 -6.66 -20.77 2.43
N LEU A 69 -5.80 -20.30 3.34
CA LEU A 69 -5.30 -18.93 3.33
C LEU A 69 -4.50 -18.61 2.06
N SER A 70 -3.69 -19.56 1.57
CA SER A 70 -2.93 -19.39 0.33
C SER A 70 -3.82 -19.25 -0.90
N ILE A 71 -4.97 -19.92 -0.93
CA ILE A 71 -5.94 -19.80 -2.02
C ILE A 71 -6.66 -18.46 -1.96
N HIS A 72 -7.01 -17.99 -0.75
CA HIS A 72 -7.80 -16.76 -0.58
C HIS A 72 -6.96 -15.48 -0.74
N LYS A 73 -5.67 -15.51 -0.38
CA LYS A 73 -4.78 -14.35 -0.48
C LYS A 73 -4.73 -13.70 -1.89
N PRO A 74 -4.53 -14.44 -3.00
CA PRO A 74 -4.55 -13.83 -4.33
C PRO A 74 -5.92 -13.25 -4.70
N GLU A 75 -7.02 -13.90 -4.30
CA GLU A 75 -8.36 -13.34 -4.54
C GLU A 75 -8.58 -12.03 -3.79
N GLN A 76 -8.05 -11.91 -2.56
CA GLN A 76 -8.15 -10.68 -1.78
C GLN A 76 -7.36 -9.55 -2.45
N ILE A 77 -6.12 -9.81 -2.88
CA ILE A 77 -5.29 -8.82 -3.59
C ILE A 77 -6.02 -8.31 -4.82
N ILE A 78 -6.58 -9.22 -5.64
CA ILE A 78 -7.34 -8.83 -6.83
C ILE A 78 -8.56 -7.97 -6.48
N LYS A 79 -9.26 -8.26 -5.38
CA LYS A 79 -10.41 -7.45 -4.93
C LYS A 79 -9.98 -6.04 -4.49
N GLU A 80 -8.85 -5.93 -3.80
CA GLU A 80 -8.26 -4.66 -3.40
C GLU A 80 -7.87 -3.84 -4.66
N ASP A 81 -7.16 -4.44 -5.61
CA ASP A 81 -6.79 -3.81 -6.89
C ASP A 81 -8.02 -3.34 -7.68
N ILE A 82 -9.06 -4.18 -7.77
CA ILE A 82 -10.34 -3.81 -8.43
C ILE A 82 -10.98 -2.60 -7.74
N SER A 83 -10.93 -2.54 -6.41
CA SER A 83 -11.47 -1.42 -5.65
C SER A 83 -10.68 -0.13 -5.92
N GLU A 84 -9.35 -0.21 -5.90
CA GLU A 84 -8.48 0.93 -6.21
C GLU A 84 -8.71 1.44 -7.64
N LEU A 85 -8.75 0.54 -8.63
CA LEU A 85 -9.00 0.90 -10.03
C LEU A 85 -10.36 1.56 -10.23
N LYS A 86 -11.40 1.11 -9.51
CA LYS A 86 -12.73 1.74 -9.55
C LYS A 86 -12.70 3.16 -8.98
N GLN A 87 -11.99 3.39 -7.88
CA GLN A 87 -11.86 4.71 -7.28
C GLN A 87 -11.08 5.65 -8.20
N GLU A 88 -9.99 5.17 -8.79
CA GLU A 88 -9.19 5.94 -9.74
C GLU A 88 -9.99 6.29 -11.00
N LEU A 89 -10.77 5.35 -11.53
CA LEU A 89 -11.66 5.60 -12.65
C LEU A 89 -12.67 6.70 -12.33
N GLN A 90 -13.37 6.59 -11.19
CA GLN A 90 -14.33 7.59 -10.73
C GLN A 90 -13.68 8.98 -10.58
N HIS A 91 -12.46 9.03 -10.04
CA HIS A 91 -11.72 10.27 -9.91
C HIS A 91 -11.40 10.90 -11.28
N LYS A 92 -10.96 10.09 -12.24
CA LYS A 92 -10.70 10.54 -13.61
C LYS A 92 -11.97 11.01 -14.32
N GLU A 93 -13.09 10.32 -14.14
CA GLU A 93 -14.40 10.73 -14.68
C GLU A 93 -14.81 12.11 -14.16
N ALA A 94 -14.70 12.35 -12.85
CA ALA A 94 -15.01 13.64 -12.24
C ALA A 94 -14.07 14.76 -12.75
N LEU A 95 -12.79 14.44 -12.98
CA LEU A 95 -11.84 15.40 -13.53
C LEU A 95 -12.15 15.75 -14.98
N ILE A 96 -12.53 14.76 -15.79
CA ILE A 96 -12.97 14.94 -17.17
C ILE A 96 -14.22 15.83 -17.21
N GLU A 97 -15.22 15.55 -16.39
CA GLU A 97 -16.45 16.35 -16.29
C GLU A 97 -16.13 17.82 -15.95
N LYS A 98 -15.23 18.05 -15.00
CA LYS A 98 -14.76 19.39 -14.63
C LYS A 98 -14.10 20.12 -15.80
N HIS A 99 -13.30 19.43 -16.62
CA HIS A 99 -12.69 20.02 -17.80
C HIS A 99 -13.70 20.32 -18.90
N TYR A 100 -14.66 19.42 -19.14
CA TYR A 100 -15.75 19.68 -20.09
C TYR A 100 -16.57 20.90 -19.71
N LYS A 101 -16.86 21.09 -18.41
CA LYS A 101 -17.55 22.29 -17.92
C LYS A 101 -16.78 23.57 -18.26
N LYS A 102 -15.46 23.60 -17.98
CA LYS A 102 -14.61 24.76 -18.31
C LYS A 102 -14.56 25.05 -19.80
N LEU A 103 -14.44 24.01 -20.63
CA LEU A 103 -14.46 24.16 -22.09
C LEU A 103 -15.78 24.75 -22.58
N HIS A 104 -16.89 24.30 -22.02
CA HIS A 104 -18.21 24.85 -22.32
C HIS A 104 -18.32 26.33 -21.93
N ASP A 105 -17.84 26.70 -20.73
CA ASP A 105 -17.81 28.10 -20.28
C ASP A 105 -16.99 28.98 -21.22
N TRP A 106 -15.80 28.52 -21.64
CA TRP A 106 -14.95 29.23 -22.59
C TRP A 106 -15.58 29.36 -23.98
N GLN A 107 -16.21 28.28 -24.49
CA GLN A 107 -16.96 28.33 -25.74
C GLN A 107 -18.11 29.33 -25.68
N SER A 108 -18.84 29.39 -24.55
CA SER A 108 -19.91 30.36 -24.33
C SER A 108 -19.39 31.81 -24.37
N ILE A 109 -18.25 32.08 -23.74
CA ILE A 109 -17.61 33.41 -23.75
C ILE A 109 -17.17 33.80 -25.17
N MET A 110 -16.53 32.89 -25.90
CA MET A 110 -16.10 33.16 -27.28
C MET A 110 -17.30 33.44 -28.19
N ASN A 111 -18.38 32.67 -28.09
CA ASN A 111 -19.60 32.90 -28.87
C ASN A 111 -20.24 34.26 -28.55
N ARG A 112 -20.26 34.68 -27.28
CA ARG A 112 -20.75 36.01 -26.87
C ARG A 112 -19.94 37.13 -27.50
N ILE A 113 -18.60 37.05 -27.43
CA ILE A 113 -17.69 38.02 -28.07
C ILE A 113 -17.93 38.08 -29.58
N GLN A 114 -18.05 36.92 -30.24
CA GLN A 114 -18.26 36.84 -31.68
C GLN A 114 -19.63 37.39 -32.13
N SER A 115 -20.65 37.31 -31.27
CA SER A 115 -21.98 37.90 -31.48
C SER A 115 -22.05 39.41 -31.22
N GLY A 116 -20.94 40.07 -30.88
CA GLY A 116 -20.89 41.51 -30.61
C GLY A 116 -21.47 41.91 -29.25
N GLN A 117 -21.83 40.94 -28.40
CA GLN A 117 -22.26 41.16 -27.02
C GLN A 117 -21.02 41.10 -26.11
N LEU A 118 -20.36 42.24 -25.90
CA LEU A 118 -19.24 42.34 -24.97
C LEU A 118 -19.74 42.12 -23.53
N PRO A 119 -19.14 41.22 -22.74
CA PRO A 119 -19.44 41.14 -21.32
C PRO A 119 -18.92 42.40 -20.61
N GLU A 120 -19.81 43.12 -19.96
CA GLU A 120 -19.55 44.32 -19.14
C GLU A 120 -18.83 43.98 -17.82
N MET A 121 -17.76 43.18 -17.85
CA MET A 121 -17.06 42.72 -16.64
C MET A 121 -15.56 43.06 -16.62
N VAL A 122 -15.08 43.96 -17.49
CA VAL A 122 -13.70 44.49 -17.45
C VAL A 122 -13.62 45.97 -17.00
N SER A 123 -14.73 46.55 -16.52
CA SER A 123 -14.79 47.96 -16.04
C SER A 123 -14.16 48.18 -14.65
N GLY A 124 -13.06 47.49 -14.33
CA GLY A 124 -12.40 47.53 -13.02
C GLY A 124 -10.93 47.93 -13.00
N LEU A 125 -10.23 48.04 -14.15
CA LEU A 125 -8.79 48.30 -14.18
C LEU A 125 -8.39 49.65 -14.79
N THR A 126 -9.34 50.54 -15.09
CA THR A 126 -9.07 51.89 -15.63
C THR A 126 -9.47 53.00 -14.66
N ALA A 127 -9.21 52.82 -13.37
CA ALA A 127 -9.17 53.95 -12.45
C ALA A 127 -7.85 54.71 -12.65
N ARG A 128 -7.92 55.80 -13.41
CA ARG A 128 -6.87 56.83 -13.56
C ARG A 128 -6.29 57.20 -12.18
N GLN A 129 -5.09 56.71 -11.87
CA GLN A 129 -4.28 57.30 -10.80
C GLN A 129 -3.62 58.57 -11.32
N GLN A 130 -4.03 59.68 -10.70
CA GLN A 130 -3.48 61.01 -10.80
C GLN A 130 -2.06 61.01 -10.17
N PRO A 131 -1.03 61.67 -10.74
CA PRO A 131 0.28 61.71 -10.11
C PRO A 131 0.25 62.69 -8.92
N GLN A 132 0.37 62.18 -7.70
CA GLN A 132 0.67 62.99 -6.52
C GLN A 132 2.19 63.20 -6.38
N PRO A 133 2.67 64.41 -6.06
CA PRO A 133 4.08 64.65 -5.79
C PRO A 133 4.46 64.12 -4.39
N ALA A 134 5.52 63.33 -4.32
CA ALA A 134 6.08 62.80 -3.08
C ALA A 134 6.88 63.87 -2.33
N PRO A 135 6.69 64.05 -1.00
CA PRO A 135 7.66 64.67 -0.13
C PRO A 135 8.62 63.63 0.45
N GLN A 136 9.90 63.99 0.43
CA GLN A 136 11.06 63.23 0.86
C GLN A 136 10.98 62.81 2.34
N MET A 137 11.42 61.58 2.63
CA MET A 137 11.77 61.14 4.00
C MET A 137 13.29 60.97 4.13
N PRO A 138 13.87 61.29 5.31
CA PRO A 138 15.31 61.24 5.49
C PRO A 138 15.82 59.81 5.75
N GLN A 139 16.86 59.50 4.98
CA GLN A 139 17.97 58.59 5.18
C GLN A 139 18.19 58.05 6.61
N GLN A 140 18.19 56.72 6.76
CA GLN A 140 18.98 56.00 7.76
C GLN A 140 19.26 54.57 7.28
N MET A 141 20.54 54.27 7.02
CA MET A 141 21.07 52.90 7.00
C MET A 141 21.29 52.43 8.44
N PRO A 142 21.31 51.10 8.68
CA PRO A 142 22.64 50.51 8.88
C PRO A 142 22.84 49.14 8.20
N ALA A 143 24.12 48.83 8.08
CA ALA A 143 24.73 47.74 7.36
C ALA A 143 24.44 46.33 7.93
N ASN A 144 24.41 45.37 7.01
CA ASN A 144 24.67 43.95 7.23
C ASN A 144 26.17 43.77 7.60
N PRO A 145 26.62 42.71 8.30
CA PRO A 145 26.89 41.46 7.58
C PRO A 145 26.81 40.15 8.41
N SER A 146 26.88 39.03 7.67
CA SER A 146 27.52 37.75 8.06
C SER A 146 26.58 36.61 8.44
N GLN A 147 26.29 35.74 7.48
CA GLN A 147 26.44 34.29 7.69
C GLN A 147 26.65 33.59 6.34
N ALA A 148 27.73 32.81 6.30
CA ALA A 148 28.34 32.22 5.13
C ALA A 148 27.75 30.84 4.78
N MET A 149 27.60 30.58 3.48
CA MET A 149 27.33 29.24 2.91
C MET A 149 28.66 28.51 2.65
N PRO A 150 28.77 27.19 2.87
CA PRO A 150 29.91 26.41 2.42
C PRO A 150 29.75 25.97 0.95
N PRO A 151 30.86 25.72 0.20
CA PRO A 151 30.80 25.32 -1.20
C PRO A 151 30.74 23.79 -1.36
N PRO A 152 30.16 23.25 -2.45
CA PRO A 152 30.47 21.92 -2.94
C PRO A 152 31.57 21.98 -4.02
N SER A 153 32.45 21.01 -3.94
CA SER A 153 33.61 20.80 -4.79
C SER A 153 33.25 20.51 -6.25
N GLN A 154 34.16 20.94 -7.12
CA GLN A 154 34.17 20.81 -8.58
C GLN A 154 34.25 19.34 -9.05
N MET A 155 33.56 19.02 -10.15
CA MET A 155 34.20 18.37 -11.29
C MET A 155 33.39 18.53 -12.59
N ALA A 156 34.11 19.03 -13.61
CA ALA A 156 33.98 18.80 -15.04
C ALA A 156 32.71 19.23 -15.78
N ALA A 157 32.92 20.27 -16.59
CA ALA A 157 32.07 20.76 -17.67
C ALA A 157 31.81 19.72 -18.76
N HIS A 158 30.63 19.77 -19.38
CA HIS A 158 30.48 19.92 -20.84
C HIS A 158 29.02 20.31 -21.19
N ALA A 159 28.89 21.40 -21.97
CA ALA A 159 27.76 21.79 -22.85
C ALA A 159 26.35 21.86 -22.22
N ALA A 160 25.85 22.99 -21.72
CA ALA A 160 25.42 24.20 -22.46
C ALA A 160 24.25 23.96 -23.46
N TYR A 161 23.08 24.47 -23.02
CA TYR A 161 21.87 24.88 -23.78
C TYR A 161 20.83 23.83 -24.21
N THR A 162 19.84 23.59 -23.33
CA THR A 162 18.37 23.66 -23.62
C THR A 162 17.54 23.28 -22.38
N GLN A 163 17.46 24.17 -21.38
CA GLN A 163 16.42 24.06 -20.34
C GLN A 163 15.11 24.65 -20.86
N GLY A 164 14.25 23.78 -21.37
CA GLY A 164 12.82 24.02 -21.56
C GLY A 164 12.02 22.85 -21.00
N PRO A 165 10.74 23.04 -20.65
CA PRO A 165 9.90 22.04 -19.97
C PRO A 165 9.64 20.73 -20.76
N LEU A 166 10.27 20.54 -21.92
CA LEU A 166 10.19 19.35 -22.78
C LEU A 166 11.30 18.32 -22.56
N ALA A 167 12.39 18.66 -21.87
CA ALA A 167 13.54 17.75 -21.70
C ALA A 167 13.22 16.47 -20.91
N SER A 168 12.16 16.48 -20.09
CA SER A 168 11.74 15.30 -19.33
C SER A 168 11.05 14.23 -20.17
N LEU A 169 10.63 14.54 -21.41
CA LEU A 169 9.94 13.58 -22.28
C LEU A 169 10.91 12.70 -23.08
N GLU A 170 12.13 13.16 -23.35
CA GLU A 170 13.15 12.40 -24.09
C GLU A 170 13.77 11.26 -23.26
N GLN A 171 13.75 11.34 -21.92
CA GLN A 171 14.32 10.28 -21.08
C GLN A 171 13.45 9.01 -21.00
N THR A 172 12.16 9.07 -21.36
CA THR A 172 11.25 7.93 -21.24
C THR A 172 11.05 7.12 -22.51
N THR A 173 11.49 7.61 -23.68
CA THR A 173 11.29 6.89 -24.96
C THR A 173 12.41 5.93 -25.31
N SER A 174 13.58 6.03 -24.67
CA SER A 174 14.75 5.23 -25.05
C SER A 174 14.76 3.78 -24.52
N ASN A 175 13.84 3.38 -23.63
CA ASN A 175 13.90 2.05 -22.98
C ASN A 175 12.88 1.03 -23.51
N ILE A 176 12.12 1.35 -24.56
CA ILE A 176 11.03 0.49 -25.08
C ILE A 176 11.42 -0.33 -26.33
N GLY A 177 12.70 -0.38 -26.70
CA GLY A 177 13.15 -0.91 -28.01
C GLY A 177 14.16 -2.06 -28.01
N MET A 178 14.50 -2.71 -26.89
CA MET A 178 15.48 -3.81 -26.87
C MET A 178 14.99 -5.08 -26.15
N MET A 179 13.84 -5.60 -26.58
CA MET A 179 13.43 -6.98 -26.28
C MET A 179 13.07 -7.68 -27.60
N GLU A 180 14.08 -8.06 -28.37
CA GLU A 180 14.00 -9.16 -29.34
C GLU A 180 15.41 -9.50 -29.85
N ARG A 181 16.01 -10.57 -29.30
CA ARG A 181 16.88 -11.58 -29.95
C ARG A 181 17.77 -12.30 -28.92
N GLN A 182 17.30 -13.45 -28.46
CA GLN A 182 17.94 -14.78 -28.63
C GLN A 182 17.17 -15.84 -27.85
#